data_AF-A0A510PJL7-F1
#
_entry.id   AF-A0A510PJL7-F1
#
_cell.length_a   1.000
_cell.length_b   1.000
_cell.length_c   1.000
_cell.angle_alpha   90.00
_cell.angle_beta   90.00
_cell.angle_gamma   90.00
#
_symmetry.space_group_name_H-M   'P 1'
#
loop_
_entity.id
_entity.type
_entity.pdbx_description
1 polymer ?
#
loop_
_entity_poly.entity_id
_entity_poly.type
_entity_poly.pdbx_seq_one_letter_code
_entity_poly.pdbx_strand_id
1 'polypeptide(L)'
;MNQSTEIEVKNLDHLGLVAGIIDEIGIVEIINEQVSIERGEIVTAGQVVKAIILNGLGFVSGSLYLFPQFFEDKATEHLLGEGIEPKQLNDDKIGRVMDKLYQLNVSVIFLLISLAAVKKFGVATENCHLEATSLSVEGEYIAFPKLVRYTCFSSPLPFASCMSA
;
A
#
# COMPACT_ATOMS: atom_id res chain seq x y z
N MET A 1 -23.89 41.52 -15.29
CA MET A 1 -23.87 40.04 -15.36
C MET A 1 -23.30 39.55 -14.04
N ASN A 2 -24.17 39.16 -13.10
CA ASN A 2 -23.73 38.62 -11.82
C ASN A 2 -23.43 37.15 -12.07
N GLN A 3 -22.15 36.79 -12.17
CA GLN A 3 -21.74 35.39 -12.12
C GLN A 3 -21.98 34.94 -10.68
N SER A 4 -23.11 34.28 -10.44
CA SER A 4 -23.32 33.54 -9.21
C SER A 4 -22.27 32.42 -9.20
N THR A 5 -21.19 32.58 -8.45
CA THR A 5 -20.28 31.48 -8.13
C THR A 5 -21.10 30.39 -7.46
N GLU A 6 -21.32 29.31 -8.17
CA GLU A 6 -22.00 28.11 -7.66
C GLU A 6 -21.08 27.50 -6.59
N ILE A 7 -21.50 27.58 -5.33
CA ILE A 7 -20.75 27.03 -4.21
C ILE A 7 -21.12 25.55 -4.11
N GLU A 8 -20.19 24.68 -4.52
CA GLU A 8 -20.33 23.23 -4.36
C GLU A 8 -19.70 22.80 -3.03
N VAL A 9 -20.49 22.16 -2.16
CA VAL A 9 -20.03 21.65 -0.86
C VAL A 9 -19.90 20.13 -0.97
N LYS A 10 -18.69 19.60 -0.75
CA LYS A 10 -18.41 18.16 -0.76
C LYS A 10 -17.81 17.71 0.57
N ASN A 11 -18.10 16.48 0.97
CA ASN A 11 -17.50 15.87 2.16
C ASN A 11 -16.15 15.22 1.81
N LEU A 12 -15.19 15.39 2.72
CA LEU A 12 -13.86 14.74 2.66
C LEU A 12 -13.68 13.67 3.73
N ASP A 13 -14.47 13.72 4.81
CA ASP A 13 -14.41 12.82 5.96
C ASP A 13 -12.98 12.64 6.52
N HIS A 14 -12.69 11.46 7.10
CA HIS A 14 -11.34 11.05 7.49
C HIS A 14 -10.44 10.72 6.29
N LEU A 15 -11.02 10.61 5.10
CA LEU A 15 -10.35 10.17 3.88
C LEU A 15 -9.36 11.23 3.37
N GLY A 16 -9.60 12.51 3.65
CA GLY A 16 -8.65 13.57 3.33
C GLY A 16 -7.29 13.41 4.02
N LEU A 17 -7.29 13.01 5.30
CA LEU A 17 -6.04 12.75 6.05
C LEU A 17 -5.31 11.53 5.50
N VAL A 18 -6.06 10.46 5.21
CA VAL A 18 -5.50 9.24 4.64
C VAL A 18 -4.91 9.51 3.26
N ALA A 19 -5.63 10.25 2.40
CA ALA A 19 -5.16 10.64 1.08
C ALA A 19 -3.86 11.46 1.17
N GLY A 20 -3.78 12.41 2.10
CA GLY A 20 -2.56 13.18 2.35
C GLY A 20 -1.36 12.30 2.74
N ILE A 21 -1.55 11.33 3.63
CA ILE A 21 -0.48 10.39 4.01
C ILE A 21 -0.04 9.52 2.82
N ILE A 22 -0.99 9.06 2.00
CA ILE A 22 -0.71 8.27 0.79
C ILE A 22 0.17 9.09 -0.18
N ASP A 23 -0.18 10.36 -0.39
CA ASP A 23 0.56 11.27 -1.27
C ASP A 23 1.94 11.63 -0.69
N GLU A 24 2.04 11.80 0.64
CA GLU A 24 3.32 12.07 1.30
C GLU A 24 4.32 10.92 1.18
N ILE A 25 3.84 9.68 1.29
CA ILE A 25 4.66 8.47 1.10
C ILE A 25 5.05 8.29 -0.37
N GLY A 26 4.23 8.78 -1.31
CA GLY A 26 4.43 8.62 -2.75
C GLY A 26 3.98 7.26 -3.27
N ILE A 27 2.91 6.70 -2.70
CA ILE A 27 2.43 5.35 -3.08
C ILE A 27 1.98 5.32 -4.54
N VAL A 28 1.33 6.37 -5.02
CA VAL A 28 0.80 6.44 -6.40
C VAL A 28 1.95 6.33 -7.40
N GLU A 29 3.03 7.05 -7.16
CA GLU A 29 4.24 7.07 -7.98
C GLU A 29 4.92 5.70 -7.97
N ILE A 30 5.14 5.12 -6.78
CA ILE A 30 5.76 3.80 -6.63
C ILE A 30 4.98 2.75 -7.43
N ILE A 31 3.65 2.75 -7.33
CA ILE A 31 2.82 1.78 -8.06
C ILE A 31 2.88 2.02 -9.57
N ASN A 32 2.82 3.27 -10.02
CA ASN A 32 2.88 3.60 -11.45
C ASN A 32 4.24 3.28 -12.08
N GLU A 33 5.32 3.29 -11.30
CA GLU A 33 6.63 2.81 -11.76
C GLU A 33 6.66 1.28 -11.93
N GLN A 34 6.00 0.53 -11.04
CA GLN A 34 5.94 -0.92 -11.13
C GLN A 34 4.94 -1.41 -12.19
N VAL A 35 3.79 -0.76 -12.29
CA VAL A 35 2.72 -1.05 -13.23
C VAL A 35 2.78 0.01 -14.33
N SER A 36 3.53 -0.25 -15.39
CA SER A 36 3.71 0.69 -16.50
C SER A 36 2.38 1.30 -16.96
N ILE A 37 2.37 2.63 -17.12
CA ILE A 37 1.17 3.38 -17.52
C ILE A 37 0.84 3.08 -18.99
N GLU A 38 -0.38 2.65 -19.26
CA GLU A 38 -0.84 2.38 -20.62
C GLU A 38 -1.28 3.68 -21.33
N ARG A 39 -1.04 3.77 -22.65
CA ARG A 39 -1.46 4.95 -23.42
C ARG A 39 -2.98 5.02 -23.50
N GLY A 40 -3.55 6.15 -23.10
CA GLY A 40 -5.00 6.39 -23.11
C GLY A 40 -5.71 5.94 -21.83
N GLU A 41 -4.96 5.53 -20.81
CA GLU A 41 -5.50 5.17 -19.51
C GLU A 41 -5.96 6.42 -18.75
N ILE A 42 -7.25 6.53 -18.45
CA ILE A 42 -7.84 7.69 -17.77
C ILE A 42 -7.45 7.71 -16.28
N VAL A 43 -7.47 6.54 -15.64
CA VAL A 43 -7.11 6.36 -14.23
C VAL A 43 -5.94 5.39 -14.14
N THR A 44 -4.82 5.87 -13.61
CA THR A 44 -3.58 5.09 -13.46
C THR A 44 -3.72 4.01 -12.39
N ALA A 45 -2.86 2.99 -12.44
CA ALA A 45 -2.86 1.92 -11.45
C ALA A 45 -2.64 2.44 -10.02
N GLY A 46 -1.75 3.42 -9.83
CA GLY A 46 -1.50 4.05 -8.54
C GLY A 46 -2.72 4.78 -7.99
N GLN A 47 -3.48 5.48 -8.84
CA GLN A 47 -4.73 6.13 -8.44
C GLN A 47 -5.81 5.12 -8.06
N VAL A 48 -5.89 3.99 -8.78
CA VAL A 48 -6.77 2.88 -8.39
C VAL A 48 -6.37 2.30 -7.04
N VAL A 49 -5.08 2.09 -6.77
CA VAL A 49 -4.60 1.61 -5.46
C VAL A 49 -4.93 2.61 -4.35
N LYS A 50 -4.73 3.90 -4.58
CA LYS A 50 -5.13 4.96 -3.65
C LYS A 50 -6.63 4.86 -3.35
N ALA A 51 -7.47 4.70 -4.37
CA ALA A 51 -8.90 4.53 -4.20
C ALA A 51 -9.25 3.26 -3.40
N ILE A 52 -8.56 2.14 -3.64
CA ILE A 52 -8.77 0.88 -2.89
C ILE A 52 -8.45 1.07 -1.42
N ILE A 53 -7.35 1.76 -1.08
CA ILE A 53 -6.97 2.04 0.31
C ILE A 53 -8.02 2.93 0.98
N LEU A 54 -8.45 4.00 0.31
CA LEU A 54 -9.49 4.91 0.84
C LEU A 54 -10.82 4.18 1.05
N ASN A 55 -11.23 3.33 0.11
CA ASN A 55 -12.43 2.52 0.24
C ASN A 55 -12.30 1.49 1.37
N GLY A 56 -11.15 0.79 1.48
CA GLY A 56 -10.89 -0.17 2.54
C GLY A 56 -10.91 0.42 3.96
N LEU A 57 -10.58 1.72 4.09
CA LEU A 57 -10.60 2.45 5.36
C LEU A 57 -11.91 3.23 5.61
N GLY A 58 -12.75 3.42 4.60
CA GLY A 58 -14.00 4.19 4.68
C GLY A 58 -15.27 3.36 4.55
N PHE A 59 -15.21 2.18 3.93
CA PHE A 59 -16.36 1.35 3.59
C PHE A 59 -16.05 -0.13 3.77
N VAL A 60 -16.11 -0.57 5.03
CA VAL A 60 -15.94 -1.99 5.36
C VAL A 60 -17.18 -2.75 4.89
N SER A 61 -17.01 -3.67 3.94
CA SER A 61 -17.96 -4.73 3.49
C SER A 61 -18.78 -4.54 2.21
N GLY A 62 -18.44 -3.60 1.32
CA GLY A 62 -19.09 -3.48 0.00
C GLY A 62 -18.54 -4.43 -1.06
N SER A 63 -19.39 -4.93 -1.96
CA SER A 63 -18.93 -5.60 -3.20
C SER A 63 -18.24 -4.62 -4.15
N LEU A 64 -17.31 -5.09 -5.00
CA LEU A 64 -16.54 -4.23 -5.93
C LEU A 64 -17.41 -3.37 -6.86
N TYR A 65 -18.59 -3.85 -7.27
CA TYR A 65 -19.49 -3.07 -8.13
C TYR A 65 -20.09 -1.82 -7.43
N LEU A 66 -20.06 -1.77 -6.10
CA LEU A 66 -20.51 -0.60 -5.31
C LEU A 66 -19.40 0.45 -5.14
N PHE A 67 -18.21 0.18 -5.65
CA PHE A 67 -17.06 1.07 -5.49
C PHE A 67 -17.27 2.47 -6.05
N PRO A 68 -17.88 2.67 -7.25
CA PRO A 68 -18.23 4.01 -7.73
C PRO A 68 -19.16 4.77 -6.76
N GLN A 69 -20.14 4.08 -6.17
CA GLN A 69 -21.12 4.70 -5.27
C GLN A 69 -20.48 5.24 -4.00
N PHE A 70 -19.40 4.62 -3.52
CA PHE A 70 -18.64 5.12 -2.38
C PHE A 70 -18.02 6.52 -2.64
N PHE A 71 -17.74 6.85 -3.90
CA PHE A 71 -17.10 8.11 -4.30
C PHE A 71 -18.10 9.17 -4.79
N GLU A 72 -19.39 8.83 -4.95
CA GLU A 72 -20.42 9.77 -5.43
C GLU A 72 -20.69 10.93 -4.44
N ASP A 73 -20.64 10.65 -3.14
CA ASP A 73 -20.89 11.62 -2.07
C ASP A 73 -19.62 12.35 -1.58
N LYS A 74 -18.47 12.07 -2.21
CA LYS A 74 -17.14 12.53 -1.79
C LYS A 74 -16.48 13.42 -2.83
N ALA A 75 -15.52 14.23 -2.36
CA ALA A 75 -14.66 15.03 -3.23
C ALA A 75 -13.64 14.17 -4.01
N THR A 76 -14.12 13.35 -4.95
CA THR A 76 -13.31 12.37 -5.70
C THR A 76 -12.10 12.98 -6.39
N GLU A 77 -12.29 14.09 -7.11
CA GLU A 77 -11.18 14.77 -7.79
C GLU A 77 -10.13 15.29 -6.81
N HIS A 78 -10.55 15.74 -5.62
CA HIS A 78 -9.63 16.20 -4.59
C HIS A 78 -8.87 15.04 -3.93
N LEU A 79 -9.53 13.89 -3.78
CA LEU A 79 -8.94 12.72 -3.13
C LEU A 79 -8.02 11.93 -4.07
N LEU A 80 -8.36 11.79 -5.35
CA LEU A 80 -7.67 10.88 -6.27
C LEU A 80 -6.87 11.60 -7.36
N GLY A 81 -7.24 12.83 -7.71
CA GLY A 81 -6.64 13.61 -8.78
C GLY A 81 -7.67 14.25 -9.70
N GLU A 82 -7.25 15.34 -10.35
CA GLU A 82 -8.09 16.13 -11.26
C GLU A 82 -8.62 15.28 -12.44
N GLY A 83 -9.92 15.43 -12.76
CA GLY A 83 -10.56 14.74 -13.87
C GLY A 83 -10.94 13.28 -13.62
N ILE A 84 -10.75 12.77 -12.39
CA ILE A 84 -11.20 11.42 -12.02
C ILE A 84 -12.66 11.47 -11.59
N GLU A 85 -13.50 10.75 -12.33
CA GLU A 85 -14.90 10.56 -12.00
C GLU A 85 -15.12 9.22 -11.28
N PRO A 86 -16.05 9.15 -10.30
CA PRO A 86 -16.41 7.90 -9.63
C PRO A 86 -16.75 6.75 -10.60
N LYS A 87 -17.41 7.07 -11.73
CA LYS A 87 -17.80 6.10 -12.77
C LYS A 87 -16.63 5.39 -13.44
N GLN A 88 -15.44 6.00 -13.42
CA GLN A 88 -14.23 5.44 -14.00
C GLN A 88 -13.59 4.38 -13.09
N LEU A 89 -13.99 4.32 -11.82
CA LEU A 89 -13.54 3.35 -10.81
C LEU A 89 -14.48 2.14 -10.76
N ASN A 90 -14.76 1.53 -11.90
CA ASN A 90 -15.57 0.32 -11.98
C ASN A 90 -14.79 -0.95 -11.56
N ASP A 91 -15.54 -2.01 -11.29
CA ASP A 91 -15.02 -3.30 -10.84
C ASP A 91 -14.09 -3.95 -11.87
N ASP A 92 -14.36 -3.80 -13.17
CA ASP A 92 -13.47 -4.27 -14.24
C ASP A 92 -12.08 -3.62 -14.16
N LYS A 93 -12.03 -2.30 -13.97
CA LYS A 93 -10.79 -1.54 -13.87
C LYS A 93 -10.01 -1.94 -12.62
N ILE A 94 -10.69 -2.04 -11.49
CA ILE A 94 -10.11 -2.42 -10.20
C ILE A 94 -9.54 -3.84 -10.27
N GLY A 95 -10.33 -4.79 -10.78
CA GLY A 95 -9.93 -6.18 -10.94
C GLY A 95 -8.66 -6.34 -11.79
N ARG A 96 -8.59 -5.65 -12.94
CA ARG A 96 -7.39 -5.67 -13.79
C ARG A 96 -6.15 -5.12 -13.09
N VAL A 97 -6.29 -4.06 -12.29
CA VAL A 97 -5.16 -3.51 -11.53
C VAL A 97 -4.73 -4.50 -10.45
N MET A 98 -5.67 -5.13 -9.75
CA MET A 98 -5.37 -6.15 -8.76
C MET A 98 -4.64 -7.35 -9.37
N ASP A 99 -5.06 -7.80 -10.56
CA ASP A 99 -4.39 -8.87 -11.29
C ASP A 99 -2.94 -8.50 -11.65
N LYS A 100 -2.71 -7.27 -12.12
CA LYS A 100 -1.36 -6.75 -12.41
C LYS A 100 -0.49 -6.72 -11.16
N LEU A 101 -1.02 -6.24 -10.03
CA LEU A 101 -0.29 -6.20 -8.75
C LEU A 101 0.05 -7.60 -8.25
N TYR A 102 -0.86 -8.55 -8.43
CA TYR A 102 -0.63 -9.96 -8.08
C TYR A 102 0.52 -10.56 -8.91
N GLN A 103 0.54 -10.32 -10.23
CA GLN A 103 1.61 -10.77 -11.11
C GLN A 103 2.99 -10.19 -10.75
N LEU A 104 3.02 -8.97 -10.20
CA LEU A 104 4.25 -8.28 -9.78
C LEU A 104 4.73 -8.66 -8.37
N ASN A 105 4.07 -9.61 -7.71
CA ASN A 105 4.29 -10.01 -6.32
C ASN A 105 4.05 -8.86 -5.32
N VAL A 106 2.85 -8.87 -4.75
CA VAL A 106 2.39 -7.89 -3.75
C VAL A 106 3.37 -7.73 -2.57
N SER A 107 4.10 -8.79 -2.19
CA SER A 107 5.07 -8.73 -1.09
C SER A 107 6.23 -7.78 -1.39
N VAL A 108 6.69 -7.73 -2.65
CA VAL A 108 7.77 -6.83 -3.09
C VAL A 108 7.27 -5.39 -3.12
N ILE A 109 6.06 -5.18 -3.64
CA ILE A 109 5.41 -3.87 -3.66
C ILE A 109 5.21 -3.34 -2.23
N PHE A 110 4.72 -4.17 -1.32
CA PHE A 110 4.56 -3.82 0.10
C PHE A 110 5.89 -3.42 0.74
N LEU A 111 6.97 -4.16 0.46
CA LEU A 111 8.30 -3.82 0.96
C LEU A 111 8.79 -2.47 0.42
N LEU A 112 8.59 -2.18 -0.87
CA LEU A 112 8.97 -0.91 -1.47
C LEU A 112 8.25 0.27 -0.81
N ILE A 113 6.93 0.15 -0.63
CA ILE A 113 6.13 1.18 0.05
C ILE A 113 6.57 1.35 1.50
N SER A 114 6.80 0.24 2.21
CA SER A 114 7.26 0.28 3.61
C SER A 114 8.61 0.98 3.75
N LEU A 115 9.55 0.70 2.85
CA LEU A 115 10.86 1.37 2.81
C LEU A 115 10.72 2.86 2.48
N ALA A 116 9.83 3.23 1.57
CA ALA A 116 9.54 4.63 1.26
C ALA A 116 8.98 5.36 2.49
N ALA A 117 8.04 4.74 3.21
CA ALA A 117 7.47 5.29 4.44
C ALA A 117 8.52 5.44 5.55
N VAL A 118 9.35 4.41 5.78
CA VAL A 118 10.45 4.45 6.77
C VAL A 118 11.41 5.61 6.46
N LYS A 119 11.79 5.77 5.19
CA LYS A 119 12.65 6.89 4.76
C LYS A 119 11.96 8.24 4.94
N LYS A 120 10.68 8.35 4.57
CA LYS A 120 9.91 9.59 4.63
C LYS A 120 9.72 10.09 6.06
N PHE A 121 9.40 9.19 6.98
CA PHE A 121 9.10 9.53 8.38
C PHE A 121 10.29 9.37 9.32
N GLY A 122 11.46 8.95 8.81
CA GLY A 122 12.68 8.80 9.62
C GLY A 122 12.56 7.75 10.71
N VAL A 123 11.83 6.65 10.45
CA VAL A 123 11.62 5.58 11.42
C VAL A 123 12.95 4.88 11.71
N ALA A 124 13.31 4.73 12.99
CA ALA A 124 14.55 4.09 13.40
C ALA A 124 14.57 2.61 12.98
N THR A 125 15.61 2.20 12.26
CA THR A 125 15.79 0.81 11.78
C THR A 125 16.86 0.04 12.56
N GLU A 126 17.25 0.54 13.73
CA GLU A 126 18.32 -0.03 14.56
C GLU A 126 17.98 -1.42 15.13
N ASN A 127 16.68 -1.71 15.27
CA ASN A 127 16.19 -3.01 15.74
C ASN A 127 15.35 -3.67 14.63
N CYS A 128 15.82 -4.79 14.10
CA CYS A 128 15.09 -5.59 13.12
C CYS A 128 14.68 -6.92 13.77
N HIS A 129 13.38 -7.10 14.03
CA HIS A 129 12.84 -8.38 14.50
C HIS A 129 12.37 -9.18 13.28
N LEU A 130 13.09 -10.25 12.95
CA LEU A 130 12.67 -11.17 11.90
C LEU A 130 11.76 -12.24 12.50
N GLU A 131 10.44 -12.06 12.39
CA GLU A 131 9.48 -13.12 12.72
C GLU A 131 9.48 -14.17 11.61
N ALA A 132 10.37 -15.15 11.72
CA ALA A 132 10.40 -16.31 10.84
C ALA A 132 9.54 -17.44 11.42
N THR A 133 8.63 -17.98 10.60
CA THR A 133 7.90 -19.20 10.95
C THR A 133 8.84 -20.40 10.85
N SER A 134 9.17 -21.02 11.98
CA SER A 134 9.89 -22.29 12.00
C SER A 134 8.94 -23.44 11.64
N LEU A 135 9.30 -24.24 10.62
CA LEU A 135 8.62 -25.50 10.33
C LEU A 135 9.48 -26.66 10.85
N SER A 136 8.97 -27.40 11.83
CA SER A 136 9.57 -28.68 12.24
C SER A 136 8.95 -29.81 11.44
N VAL A 137 9.78 -30.64 10.80
CA VAL A 137 9.34 -31.87 10.13
C VAL A 137 9.96 -33.08 10.83
N GLU A 138 9.19 -34.15 10.97
CA GLU A 138 9.62 -35.41 11.57
C GLU A 138 9.67 -36.50 10.47
N GLY A 139 10.78 -37.23 10.38
CA GLY A 139 10.99 -38.28 9.38
C GLY A 139 12.47 -38.65 9.21
N GLU A 140 12.73 -39.70 8.44
CA GLU A 140 14.09 -40.12 8.09
C GLU A 140 14.65 -39.20 7.01
N TYR A 141 15.64 -38.39 7.36
CA TYR A 141 16.27 -37.45 6.43
C TYR A 141 17.23 -38.21 5.51
N ILE A 142 16.90 -38.27 4.21
CA ILE A 142 17.87 -38.64 3.19
C ILE A 142 18.96 -37.56 3.19
N ALA A 143 20.22 -37.94 3.42
CA ALA A 143 21.32 -37.01 3.54
C ALA A 143 21.56 -36.25 2.22
N PHE A 144 20.94 -35.06 2.08
CA PHE A 144 21.27 -34.10 1.04
C PHE A 144 22.42 -33.18 1.51
N PRO A 145 23.26 -32.69 0.59
CA PRO A 145 24.46 -31.93 0.95
C PRO A 145 24.07 -30.63 1.65
N LYS A 146 24.49 -30.53 2.92
CA LYS A 146 24.51 -29.36 3.80
C LYS A 146 23.53 -28.23 3.44
N LEU A 147 22.32 -28.33 4.00
CA LEU A 147 21.46 -27.17 4.18
C LEU A 147 22.24 -26.09 4.95
N VAL A 148 22.40 -24.90 4.36
CA VAL A 148 22.96 -23.74 5.04
C VAL A 148 22.05 -23.41 6.21
N ARG A 149 22.54 -23.63 7.44
CA ARG A 149 21.93 -23.06 8.65
C ARG A 149 22.00 -21.55 8.51
N TYR A 150 20.88 -20.89 8.27
CA TYR A 150 20.75 -19.47 8.59
C TYR A 150 20.63 -19.37 10.12
N THR A 151 21.76 -19.42 10.81
CA THR A 151 21.82 -18.94 12.20
C THR A 151 21.62 -17.44 12.15
N CYS A 152 20.49 -16.97 12.68
CA CYS A 152 20.26 -15.57 12.97
C CYS A 152 21.41 -15.07 13.87
N PHE A 153 22.26 -14.23 13.30
CA PHE A 153 23.18 -13.28 13.94
C PHE A 153 23.54 -13.54 15.41
N SER A 154 24.46 -14.47 15.65
CA SER A 154 25.36 -14.37 16.80
C SER A 154 26.47 -13.37 16.47
N SER A 155 26.20 -12.07 16.53
CA SER A 155 27.29 -11.11 16.68
C SER A 155 27.85 -11.22 18.11
N PRO A 156 29.16 -11.34 18.32
CA PRO A 156 29.75 -11.05 19.61
C PRO A 156 29.81 -9.53 19.76
N LEU A 157 28.73 -8.91 20.22
CA LEU A 157 28.83 -7.58 20.81
C LEU A 157 29.07 -7.75 22.31
N PRO A 158 30.00 -7.00 22.91
CA PRO A 158 30.43 -7.20 24.29
C PRO A 158 29.35 -6.68 25.24
N PHE A 159 28.40 -7.54 25.61
CA PHE A 159 27.53 -7.30 26.76
C PHE A 159 28.30 -7.60 28.05
N ALA A 160 29.27 -6.74 28.35
CA ALA A 160 29.98 -6.73 29.62
C ALA A 160 29.85 -5.33 30.22
N SER A 161 28.74 -5.10 30.92
CA SER A 161 28.58 -4.21 32.10
C SER A 161 27.13 -3.75 32.24
N CYS A 162 26.26 -4.62 32.73
CA CYS A 162 25.07 -4.15 33.43
C CYS A 162 24.69 -5.17 34.49
N MET A 163 25.56 -5.29 35.50
CA MET A 163 25.29 -6.01 36.73
C MET A 163 26.13 -5.40 37.85
N SER A 164 25.78 -4.16 38.23
CA SER A 164 26.14 -3.55 39.52
C SER A 164 25.48 -2.17 39.67
N ALA A 165 24.25 -2.17 40.18
CA ALA A 165 23.66 -1.22 41.12
C ALA A 165 22.25 -1.69 41.50
#